data_AF-A0A2R6ALR9-F1
#
_entry.id   AF-A0A2R6ALR9-F1
#
_cell.length_a   1.000
_cell.length_b   1.000
_cell.length_c   1.000
_cell.angle_alpha   90.00
_cell.angle_beta   90.00
_cell.angle_gamma   90.00
#
_symmetry.space_group_name_H-M   'P 1'
#
loop_
_entity.id
_entity.type
_entity.pdbx_description
1 polymer ?
#
loop_
_entity_poly.entity_id
_entity_poly.type
_entity_poly.pdbx_seq_one_letter_code
_entity_poly.pdbx_strand_id
1 'polypeptide(L)'
;MKISLSFHSYHPLSELEELGGYALKLGFSRIWLDDPPSEIDTVSVAQTLFESFGKSVAIGALNAQKWLSKADWLKKLNREMTIALAPGKKTRSFKELFDTLMKLYTTTKALGFETLLACQGPRLLAKSALFDGVLLNFLNVDAVKWAQSVS
;
A
#
# COMPACT_ATOMS: atom_id res chain seq x y z
N MET A 1 16.73 -9.82 -6.32
CA MET A 1 15.41 -9.88 -5.66
C MET A 1 15.37 -8.83 -4.57
N LYS A 2 14.32 -8.00 -4.50
CA LYS A 2 14.11 -7.04 -3.41
C LYS A 2 13.12 -7.64 -2.41
N ILE A 3 13.38 -7.48 -1.12
CA ILE A 3 12.53 -7.99 -0.03
C ILE A 3 12.08 -6.79 0.79
N SER A 4 10.80 -6.72 1.12
CA SER A 4 10.21 -5.65 1.94
C SER A 4 9.44 -6.24 3.11
N LEU A 5 9.32 -5.48 4.19
CA LEU A 5 8.57 -5.88 5.39
C LEU A 5 7.27 -5.10 5.47
N SER A 6 6.19 -5.73 5.94
CA SER A 6 4.95 -5.02 6.29
C SER A 6 4.77 -5.00 7.80
N PHE A 7 4.27 -3.88 8.30
CA PHE A 7 3.81 -3.73 9.67
C PHE A 7 2.36 -3.30 9.67
N HIS A 8 1.63 -3.78 10.67
CA HIS A 8 0.35 -3.18 10.98
C HIS A 8 0.56 -1.75 11.50
N SER A 9 -0.20 -0.81 10.95
CA SER A 9 -0.02 0.62 11.24
C SER A 9 -0.40 1.03 12.68
N TYR A 10 -0.94 0.11 13.48
CA TYR A 10 -1.31 0.33 14.87
C TYR A 10 -0.22 -0.05 15.88
N HIS A 11 0.91 -0.58 15.41
CA HIS A 11 2.07 -0.78 16.28
C HIS A 11 2.55 0.58 16.83
N PRO A 12 3.06 0.62 18.07
CA PRO A 12 3.66 1.82 18.62
C PRO A 12 4.74 2.39 17.69
N LEU A 13 4.75 3.71 17.50
CA LEU A 13 5.70 4.37 16.60
C LEU A 13 7.15 4.01 16.92
N SER A 14 7.52 3.97 18.21
CA SER A 14 8.87 3.58 18.64
C SER A 14 9.28 2.18 18.20
N GLU A 15 8.34 1.21 18.22
CA GLU A 15 8.59 -0.15 17.75
C GLU A 15 8.72 -0.19 16.23
N LEU A 16 7.90 0.59 15.51
CA LEU A 16 8.00 0.71 14.05
C LEU A 16 9.36 1.31 13.64
N GLU A 17 9.85 2.30 14.37
CA GLU A 17 11.16 2.89 14.13
C GLU A 17 12.31 1.91 14.42
N GLU A 18 12.26 1.22 15.56
CA GLU A 18 13.29 0.24 15.91
C GLU A 18 13.36 -0.92 14.91
N LEU A 19 12.22 -1.59 14.69
CA LEU A 19 12.13 -2.75 13.82
C LEU A 19 12.32 -2.39 12.35
N GLY A 20 11.76 -1.25 11.91
CA GLY A 20 11.94 -0.74 10.56
C GLY A 20 13.40 -0.40 10.28
N GLY A 21 14.05 0.33 11.20
CA GLY A 21 15.47 0.66 11.09
C GLY A 21 16.36 -0.59 11.09
N TYR A 22 16.05 -1.58 11.92
CA TYR A 22 16.78 -2.85 11.92
C TYR A 22 16.58 -3.63 10.62
N ALA A 23 15.36 -3.72 10.09
CA ALA A 23 15.08 -4.38 8.81
C ALA A 23 15.84 -3.71 7.64
N LEU A 24 15.87 -2.38 7.59
CA LEU A 24 16.64 -1.67 6.55
C LEU A 24 18.14 -1.95 6.65
N LYS A 25 18.70 -2.04 7.87
CA LYS A 25 20.11 -2.45 8.07
C LYS A 25 20.38 -3.88 7.61
N LEU A 26 19.40 -4.77 7.69
CA LEU A 26 19.48 -6.14 7.15
C LEU A 26 19.30 -6.22 5.62
N GLY A 27 19.08 -5.09 4.94
CA GLY A 27 18.98 -5.02 3.49
C GLY A 27 17.56 -5.15 2.93
N PHE A 28 16.53 -5.05 3.78
CA PHE A 28 15.15 -4.90 3.29
C PHE A 28 15.02 -3.57 2.54
N SER A 29 14.31 -3.57 1.41
CA SER A 29 14.23 -2.41 0.53
C SER A 29 13.14 -1.40 0.90
N ARG A 30 12.10 -1.85 1.59
CA ARG A 30 10.94 -1.03 1.95
C ARG A 30 10.27 -1.52 3.24
N ILE A 31 9.63 -0.58 3.91
CA ILE A 31 8.74 -0.76 5.05
C ILE A 31 7.33 -0.36 4.62
N TRP A 32 6.40 -1.30 4.64
CA TRP A 32 4.99 -1.08 4.33
C TRP A 32 4.18 -0.89 5.62
N LEU A 33 3.33 0.12 5.63
CA LEU A 33 2.33 0.33 6.67
C LEU A 33 0.97 -0.10 6.12
N ASP A 34 0.39 -1.16 6.67
CA ASP A 34 -0.91 -1.67 6.23
C ASP A 34 -2.04 -0.64 6.41
N ASP A 35 -3.19 -0.91 5.76
CA ASP A 35 -4.40 -0.07 5.87
C ASP A 35 -4.70 0.28 7.33
N PRO A 36 -4.61 1.57 7.68
CA PRO A 36 -4.73 1.95 9.07
C PRO A 36 -6.17 1.99 9.54
N PRO A 37 -6.48 1.73 10.82
CA PRO A 37 -7.83 1.95 11.33
C PRO A 37 -8.25 3.42 11.16
N SER A 38 -9.55 3.65 10.98
CA SER A 38 -10.13 4.95 10.58
C SER A 38 -9.94 6.10 11.58
N GLU A 39 -9.33 5.82 12.73
CA GLU A 39 -9.17 6.71 13.89
C GLU A 39 -7.70 6.92 14.28
N ILE A 40 -6.74 6.19 13.68
CA ILE A 40 -5.31 6.38 13.96
C ILE A 40 -4.73 7.47 13.06
N ASP A 41 -3.89 8.33 13.64
CA ASP A 41 -3.11 9.35 12.93
C ASP A 41 -1.98 8.73 12.10
N THR A 42 -2.39 8.03 11.05
CA THR A 42 -1.46 7.35 10.14
C THR A 42 -0.67 8.34 9.32
N VAL A 43 -1.17 9.57 9.19
CA VAL A 43 -0.42 10.65 8.56
C VAL A 43 0.79 10.96 9.41
N SER A 44 0.62 11.23 10.71
CA SER A 44 1.75 11.51 11.58
C SER A 44 2.72 10.33 11.64
N VAL A 45 2.23 9.10 11.81
CA VAL A 45 3.09 7.92 11.85
C VAL A 45 3.87 7.74 10.55
N ALA A 46 3.21 7.76 9.40
CA ALA A 46 3.88 7.59 8.11
C ALA A 46 4.87 8.73 7.83
N GLN A 47 4.52 9.96 8.21
CA GLN A 47 5.37 11.12 7.99
C GLN A 47 6.62 11.09 8.87
N THR A 48 6.48 10.75 10.17
CA THR A 48 7.62 10.58 11.07
C THR A 48 8.52 9.43 10.59
N LEU A 49 7.96 8.29 10.20
CA LEU A 49 8.75 7.20 9.64
C LEU A 49 9.47 7.59 8.35
N PHE A 50 8.87 8.45 7.52
CA PHE A 50 9.51 8.96 6.32
C PHE A 50 10.65 9.92 6.63
N GLU A 51 10.54 10.74 7.68
CA GLU A 51 11.66 11.55 8.15
C GLU A 51 12.84 10.66 8.60
N SER A 52 12.55 9.52 9.22
CA SER A 52 13.56 8.55 9.65
C SER A 52 14.14 7.69 8.50
N PHE A 53 13.32 7.26 7.53
CA PHE A 53 13.69 6.23 6.54
C PHE A 53 13.55 6.64 5.06
N GLY A 54 13.06 7.85 4.80
CA GLY A 54 12.83 8.41 3.46
C GLY A 54 11.92 7.54 2.59
N LYS A 55 12.31 7.41 1.32
CA LYS A 55 11.57 6.69 0.25
C LYS A 55 11.36 5.20 0.52
N SER A 56 11.97 4.67 1.57
CA SER A 56 11.77 3.28 2.00
C SER A 56 10.38 3.05 2.59
N VAL A 57 9.68 4.10 3.02
CA VAL A 57 8.33 4.00 3.58
C VAL A 57 7.28 3.96 2.49
N ALA A 58 6.32 3.05 2.62
CA ALA A 58 5.19 2.90 1.72
C ALA A 58 3.89 2.56 2.50
N ILE A 59 2.74 2.84 1.90
CA ILE A 59 1.42 2.53 2.45
C ILE A 59 0.85 1.33 1.71
N GLY A 60 0.57 0.25 2.44
CA GLY A 60 0.09 -1.02 1.93
C GLY A 60 -1.42 -1.17 2.00
N ALA A 61 -2.01 -1.72 0.94
CA ALA A 61 -3.41 -2.18 0.89
C ALA A 61 -4.48 -1.17 1.35
N LEU A 62 -4.27 0.13 1.09
CA LEU A 62 -5.16 1.20 1.50
C LEU A 62 -6.58 1.01 0.94
N ASN A 63 -7.56 0.89 1.82
CA ASN A 63 -8.92 0.51 1.45
C ASN A 63 -9.70 1.68 0.81
N ALA A 64 -9.99 1.58 -0.48
CA ALA A 64 -10.65 2.63 -1.24
C ALA A 64 -12.06 2.96 -0.73
N GLN A 65 -12.86 1.96 -0.35
CA GLN A 65 -14.19 2.19 0.23
C GLN A 65 -14.14 3.03 1.51
N LYS A 66 -13.11 2.79 2.33
CA LYS A 66 -12.93 3.44 3.62
C LYS A 66 -12.39 4.87 3.47
N TRP A 67 -11.46 5.08 2.54
CA TRP A 67 -10.68 6.31 2.47
C TRP A 67 -11.13 7.30 1.42
N LEU A 68 -11.94 6.91 0.43
CA LEU A 68 -12.34 7.80 -0.65
C LEU A 68 -12.99 9.10 -0.16
N SER A 69 -13.91 9.03 0.81
CA SER A 69 -14.58 10.22 1.37
C SER A 69 -13.70 11.07 2.29
N LYS A 70 -12.50 10.58 2.64
CA LYS A 70 -11.55 11.23 3.54
C LYS A 70 -10.18 11.46 2.88
N ALA A 71 -10.07 11.36 1.56
CA ALA A 71 -8.80 11.32 0.84
C ALA A 71 -7.92 12.59 0.99
N ASP A 72 -8.44 13.68 1.57
CA ASP A 72 -7.68 14.92 1.82
C ASP A 72 -6.43 14.72 2.68
N TRP A 73 -6.41 13.72 3.57
CA TRP A 73 -5.23 13.42 4.38
C TRP A 73 -4.03 13.02 3.52
N LEU A 74 -4.25 12.45 2.33
CA LEU A 74 -3.18 12.13 1.39
C LEU A 74 -2.37 13.36 1.05
N LYS A 75 -2.97 14.56 1.02
CA LYS A 75 -2.27 15.82 0.72
C LYS A 75 -1.15 16.11 1.70
N LYS A 76 -1.20 15.56 2.92
CA LYS A 76 -0.22 15.76 3.99
C LYS A 76 0.97 14.80 3.94
N LEU A 77 0.89 13.72 3.16
CA LEU A 77 2.00 12.78 2.99
C LEU A 77 3.04 13.28 2.00
N ASN A 78 4.29 12.85 2.19
CA ASN A 78 5.34 13.02 1.21
C ASN A 78 5.06 12.22 -0.09
N ARG A 79 5.20 12.86 -1.26
CA ARG A 79 4.90 12.27 -2.58
C ARG A 79 5.87 11.19 -3.03
N GLU A 80 7.03 11.10 -2.40
CA GLU A 80 8.01 10.06 -2.69
C GLU A 80 7.64 8.71 -2.05
N MET A 81 6.59 8.66 -1.22
CA MET A 81 6.01 7.42 -0.74
C MET A 81 5.25 6.69 -1.87
N THR A 82 5.28 5.37 -1.82
CA THR A 82 4.44 4.51 -2.68
C THR A 82 3.15 4.15 -1.95
N ILE A 83 2.02 4.12 -2.66
CA ILE A 83 0.71 3.75 -2.11
C ILE A 83 0.14 2.56 -2.87
N ALA A 84 -0.17 1.47 -2.18
CA ALA A 84 -0.89 0.35 -2.74
C ALA A 84 -2.38 0.42 -2.37
N LEU A 85 -3.28 0.44 -3.36
CA LEU A 85 -4.72 0.57 -3.15
C LEU A 85 -5.45 -0.76 -3.22
N ALA A 86 -6.34 -1.01 -2.26
CA ALA A 86 -7.25 -2.15 -2.26
C ALA A 86 -8.71 -1.69 -2.41
N PRO A 87 -9.57 -2.43 -3.10
CA PRO A 87 -10.96 -2.00 -3.34
C PRO A 87 -11.86 -2.02 -2.10
N GLY A 88 -11.52 -2.78 -1.05
CA GLY A 88 -12.33 -2.93 0.18
C GLY A 88 -13.11 -4.25 0.28
N LYS A 89 -14.14 -4.31 1.15
CA LYS A 89 -14.89 -5.55 1.46
C LYS A 89 -16.03 -5.82 0.45
N LYS A 90 -16.29 -7.12 0.21
CA LYS A 90 -17.15 -7.71 -0.85
C LYS A 90 -18.67 -7.48 -0.73
N THR A 91 -19.15 -6.47 0.00
CA THR A 91 -20.60 -6.22 0.14
C THR A 91 -21.24 -5.53 -1.07
N ARG A 92 -20.46 -5.24 -2.12
CA ARG A 92 -20.87 -4.52 -3.34
C ARG A 92 -20.51 -5.29 -4.60
N SER A 93 -21.11 -4.90 -5.73
CA SER A 93 -20.76 -5.46 -7.04
C SER A 93 -19.31 -5.14 -7.41
N PHE A 94 -18.71 -5.95 -8.29
CA PHE A 94 -17.34 -5.70 -8.76
C PHE A 94 -17.20 -4.33 -9.44
N LYS A 95 -18.22 -3.91 -10.20
CA LYS A 95 -18.23 -2.60 -10.87
C LYS A 95 -18.13 -1.47 -9.85
N GLU A 96 -18.96 -1.46 -8.82
CA GLU A 96 -18.94 -0.41 -7.80
C GLU A 96 -17.64 -0.40 -7.00
N LEU A 97 -17.09 -1.57 -6.68
CA LEU A 97 -15.78 -1.69 -6.03
C LEU A 97 -14.67 -1.10 -6.90
N PHE A 98 -14.67 -1.44 -8.18
CA PHE A 98 -13.68 -0.97 -9.13
C PHE A 98 -13.82 0.53 -9.41
N ASP A 99 -15.03 1.04 -9.58
CA ASP A 99 -15.28 2.48 -9.75
C ASP A 99 -14.81 3.28 -8.53
N THR A 100 -15.04 2.75 -7.32
CA THR A 100 -14.55 3.34 -6.06
C THR A 100 -13.02 3.36 -6.01
N LEU A 101 -12.38 2.24 -6.36
CA LEU A 101 -10.94 2.12 -6.45
C LEU A 101 -10.35 3.12 -7.46
N MET A 102 -10.95 3.22 -8.64
CA MET A 102 -10.48 4.13 -9.70
C MET A 102 -10.60 5.60 -9.31
N LYS A 103 -11.64 5.98 -8.56
CA LYS A 103 -11.74 7.35 -8.01
C LYS A 103 -10.57 7.67 -7.08
N LEU A 104 -10.26 6.78 -6.14
CA LEU A 104 -9.13 6.99 -5.24
C LEU A 104 -7.78 6.94 -5.98
N TYR A 105 -7.63 6.03 -6.94
CA TYR A 105 -6.47 5.96 -7.83
C TYR A 105 -6.24 7.31 -8.53
N THR A 106 -7.24 7.88 -9.18
CA THR A 106 -7.14 9.18 -9.84
C THR A 106 -6.71 10.27 -8.86
N THR A 107 -7.22 10.26 -7.62
CA THR A 107 -6.77 11.18 -6.57
C THR A 107 -5.29 11.00 -6.24
N THR A 108 -4.82 9.77 -6.03
CA THR A 108 -3.40 9.51 -5.74
C THR A 108 -2.48 9.91 -6.90
N LYS A 109 -2.86 9.63 -8.15
CA LYS A 109 -2.08 10.03 -9.32
C LYS A 109 -2.06 11.54 -9.51
N ALA A 110 -3.18 12.23 -9.29
CA ALA A 110 -3.23 13.69 -9.35
C ALA A 110 -2.33 14.35 -8.29
N LEU A 111 -2.10 13.69 -7.15
CA LEU A 111 -1.16 14.13 -6.12
C LEU A 111 0.30 13.74 -6.42
N GLY A 112 0.56 12.94 -7.45
CA GLY A 112 1.91 12.58 -7.90
C GLY A 112 2.50 11.32 -7.27
N PHE A 113 1.69 10.49 -6.60
CA PHE A 113 2.19 9.25 -6.00
C PHE A 113 2.48 8.17 -7.06
N GLU A 114 3.43 7.29 -6.74
CA GLU A 114 3.48 5.93 -7.30
C GLU A 114 2.35 5.12 -6.67
N THR A 115 1.42 4.65 -7.49
CA THR A 115 0.20 3.98 -7.04
C THR A 115 0.14 2.56 -7.57
N LEU A 116 0.23 1.59 -6.67
CA LEU A 116 0.12 0.17 -6.96
C LEU A 116 -1.31 -0.34 -6.75
N LEU A 117 -1.64 -1.44 -7.40
CA LEU A 117 -2.84 -2.21 -7.15
C LEU A 117 -2.57 -3.30 -6.10
N ALA A 118 -3.15 -3.18 -4.91
CA ALA A 118 -3.22 -4.30 -3.98
C ALA A 118 -4.41 -5.19 -4.35
N CYS A 119 -4.13 -6.38 -4.89
CA CYS A 119 -5.18 -7.26 -5.38
C CYS A 119 -5.00 -8.72 -4.99
N GLN A 120 -6.13 -9.38 -4.84
CA GLN A 120 -6.25 -10.82 -4.83
C GLN A 120 -7.33 -11.24 -5.84
N GLY A 121 -7.00 -12.22 -6.67
CA GLY A 121 -7.92 -12.82 -7.63
C GLY A 121 -7.87 -12.24 -9.05
N PRO A 122 -8.29 -13.04 -10.05
CA PRO A 122 -7.99 -12.78 -11.46
C PRO A 122 -8.69 -11.55 -12.03
N ARG A 123 -9.92 -11.23 -11.58
CA ARG A 123 -10.69 -10.09 -12.10
C ARG A 123 -10.02 -8.74 -11.85
N LEU A 124 -9.42 -8.60 -10.67
CA LEU A 124 -8.73 -7.36 -10.28
C LEU A 124 -7.32 -7.34 -10.85
N LEU A 125 -6.61 -8.49 -10.85
CA LEU A 125 -5.31 -8.62 -11.48
C LEU A 125 -5.34 -8.27 -12.98
N ALA A 126 -6.42 -8.62 -13.70
CA ALA A 126 -6.62 -8.23 -15.10
C ALA A 126 -6.72 -6.71 -15.33
N LYS A 127 -6.81 -5.90 -14.26
CA LYS A 127 -6.82 -4.43 -14.31
C LYS A 127 -5.49 -3.81 -13.86
N SER A 128 -4.49 -4.63 -13.54
CA SER A 128 -3.17 -4.18 -13.05
C SER A 128 -2.42 -3.23 -13.99
N ALA A 129 -2.60 -3.38 -15.31
CA ALA A 129 -1.97 -2.51 -16.31
C ALA A 129 -2.35 -1.03 -16.20
N LEU A 130 -3.40 -0.70 -15.43
CA LEU A 130 -3.79 0.68 -15.14
C LEU A 130 -2.96 1.31 -14.01
N PHE A 131 -2.17 0.52 -13.28
CA PHE A 131 -1.43 0.94 -12.09
C PHE A 131 0.08 0.88 -12.34
N ASP A 132 0.86 1.55 -11.50
CA ASP A 132 2.33 1.59 -11.63
C ASP A 132 2.98 0.24 -11.26
N GLY A 133 2.21 -0.64 -10.60
CA GLY A 133 2.59 -2.00 -10.29
C GLY A 133 1.53 -2.69 -9.44
N VAL A 134 1.87 -3.86 -8.90
CA VAL A 134 0.92 -4.70 -8.17
C VAL A 134 1.52 -5.18 -6.86
N LEU A 135 0.75 -5.08 -5.79
CA LEU A 135 0.99 -5.77 -4.52
C LEU A 135 0.09 -7.01 -4.46
N LEU A 136 0.68 -8.19 -4.61
CA LEU A 136 -0.01 -9.48 -4.58
C LEU A 136 0.28 -10.21 -3.28
N ASN A 137 -0.77 -10.50 -2.52
CA ASN A 137 -0.68 -11.36 -1.34
C ASN A 137 -0.78 -12.82 -1.77
N PHE A 138 0.37 -13.50 -1.88
CA PHE A 138 0.45 -14.94 -2.06
C PHE A 138 0.59 -15.63 -0.70
N LEU A 139 -0.28 -16.60 -0.41
CA LEU A 139 -0.14 -17.49 0.74
C LEU A 139 0.74 -18.73 0.41
N ASN A 140 1.07 -18.96 -0.86
CA ASN A 140 1.85 -20.12 -1.30
C ASN A 140 3.03 -19.69 -2.19
N VAL A 141 4.23 -20.15 -1.82
CA VAL A 141 5.51 -19.99 -2.54
C VAL A 141 5.42 -20.42 -4.01
N ASP A 142 4.61 -21.44 -4.33
CA ASP A 142 4.46 -21.94 -5.70
C ASP A 142 3.87 -20.89 -6.65
N ALA A 143 2.96 -20.05 -6.17
CA ALA A 143 2.36 -18.99 -6.96
C ALA A 143 3.37 -17.85 -7.25
N VAL A 144 4.29 -17.59 -6.31
CA VAL A 144 5.40 -16.65 -6.51
C VAL A 144 6.37 -17.18 -7.56
N LYS A 145 6.76 -18.46 -7.47
CA LYS A 145 7.65 -19.11 -8.45
C LYS A 145 7.05 -19.10 -9.85
N TRP A 146 5.75 -19.38 -9.99
CA TRP A 146 5.06 -19.33 -11.28
C TRP A 146 5.08 -17.91 -11.88
N ALA A 147 4.72 -16.89 -11.08
CA ALA A 147 4.72 -15.50 -11.54
C ALA A 147 6.10 -15.02 -12.02
N GLN A 148 7.18 -15.50 -11.40
CA GLN A 148 8.56 -15.21 -11.80
C GLN A 148 8.99 -15.94 -13.08
N SER A 149 8.40 -17.10 -13.40
CA SER A 149 8.77 -17.88 -14.60
C SER A 149 8.17 -17.34 -15.91
N VAL A 150 7.22 -16.41 -15.82
CA VAL A 150 6.48 -15.84 -16.97
C VAL A 150 6.84 -14.38 -17.26
N SER A 151 7.77 -13.81 -16.50
CA SER A 151 8.35 -12.46 -16.68
C SER A 151 9.76 -12.54 -17.26
#